data_AF-A2DTG6-F1
#
_entry.id   AF-A2DTG6-F1
#
_cell.length_a   1.000
_cell.length_b   1.000
_cell.length_c   1.000
_cell.angle_alpha   90.00
_cell.angle_beta   90.00
_cell.angle_gamma   90.00
#
_symmetry.space_group_name_H-M   'P 1'
#
loop_
_entity.id
_entity.type
_entity.pdbx_description
1 polymer ?
#
loop_
_entity_poly.entity_id
_entity_poly.type
_entity_poly.pdbx_seq_one_letter_code
_entity_poly.pdbx_strand_id
1 'polypeptide(L)'
;MFLNPGIPSKEMDQYHGKRLPRCIHCKQYKPYRTHHCSSCKCCYAKLDHHCNALGRCIALRNHKPFLVFLIHSVSMLVIWFLTVCYMLLAIKYDDSPRFLHFHFYASISLTILITFLLYEQISNVLTGKTTLEIIYNIPIEIKKTKLECFEEVMGPFNIGWLIPTETPSSTSAFQWEDLRPPSEQIPQPTADEKNAESATNSTSEGNSKTEGKIERK
;
A
#
# COMPACT_ATOMS: atom_id res chain seq x y z
N MET A 1 14.24 -7.51 5.64
CA MET A 1 14.10 -8.94 5.33
C MET A 1 12.70 -9.13 4.77
N PHE A 2 12.60 -9.31 3.45
CA PHE A 2 11.33 -9.45 2.73
C PHE A 2 10.71 -10.79 3.10
N LEU A 3 9.69 -10.75 3.96
CA LEU A 3 9.02 -11.95 4.44
C LEU A 3 7.85 -12.29 3.52
N ASN A 4 7.74 -13.59 3.24
CA ASN A 4 6.68 -14.21 2.45
C ASN A 4 5.32 -13.57 2.81
N PRO A 5 4.56 -13.03 1.85
CA PRO A 5 3.36 -12.17 2.05
C PRO A 5 2.17 -12.78 2.80
N GLY A 6 2.35 -13.96 3.41
CA GLY A 6 1.30 -14.77 3.98
C GLY A 6 0.48 -15.42 2.88
N ILE A 7 0.51 -16.74 2.81
CA ILE A 7 -0.32 -17.51 1.89
C ILE A 7 -1.78 -17.33 2.32
N PRO A 8 -2.69 -16.97 1.40
CA PRO A 8 -4.12 -17.00 1.73
C PRO A 8 -4.53 -18.39 2.21
N SER A 9 -5.47 -18.49 3.16
CA SER A 9 -6.08 -19.78 3.49
C SER A 9 -6.67 -20.39 2.21
N LYS A 10 -6.58 -21.72 2.05
CA LYS A 10 -7.35 -22.43 1.01
C LYS A 10 -8.86 -22.31 1.26
N GLU A 11 -9.24 -22.11 2.52
CA GLU A 11 -10.61 -21.85 2.95
C GLU A 11 -11.04 -20.45 2.52
N MET A 12 -12.12 -20.41 1.73
CA MET A 12 -12.74 -19.21 1.18
C MET A 12 -14.09 -19.01 1.87
N ASP A 13 -14.36 -17.79 2.31
CA ASP A 13 -15.61 -17.44 2.99
C ASP A 13 -16.40 -16.44 2.16
N GLN A 14 -17.74 -16.52 2.24
CA GLN A 14 -18.64 -15.59 1.56
C GLN A 14 -18.69 -14.24 2.28
N TYR A 15 -18.44 -13.17 1.53
CA TYR A 15 -18.57 -11.78 1.97
C TYR A 15 -19.34 -11.00 0.91
N HIS A 16 -20.55 -10.53 1.23
CA HIS A 16 -21.44 -9.82 0.29
C HIS A 16 -21.56 -10.50 -1.09
N GLY A 17 -21.76 -11.83 -1.11
CA GLY A 17 -21.87 -12.61 -2.35
C GLY A 17 -20.55 -12.88 -3.08
N LYS A 18 -19.40 -12.50 -2.53
CA LYS A 18 -18.06 -12.79 -3.08
C LYS A 18 -17.28 -13.74 -2.16
N ARG A 19 -16.67 -14.80 -2.69
CA ARG A 19 -15.81 -15.72 -1.92
C ARG A 19 -14.38 -15.18 -1.83
N LEU A 20 -13.96 -14.68 -0.68
CA LEU A 20 -12.64 -14.07 -0.52
C LEU A 20 -11.70 -14.97 0.30
N PRO A 21 -10.40 -15.03 -0.06
CA PRO A 21 -9.42 -15.68 0.80
C PRO A 21 -9.34 -14.95 2.14
N ARG A 22 -9.03 -15.69 3.20
CA ARG A 22 -8.76 -15.10 4.52
C ARG A 22 -7.28 -15.19 4.86
N CYS A 23 -6.80 -14.23 5.64
CA CYS A 23 -5.47 -14.31 6.21
C CYS A 23 -5.46 -15.36 7.32
N ILE A 24 -4.54 -16.32 7.26
CA ILE A 24 -4.41 -17.35 8.30
C ILE A 24 -4.09 -16.79 9.70
N HIS A 25 -3.41 -15.64 9.75
CA HIS A 25 -2.98 -14.98 11.00
C HIS A 25 -4.02 -13.99 11.51
N CYS A 26 -4.52 -13.09 10.66
CA CYS A 26 -5.48 -12.05 11.07
C CYS A 26 -6.93 -12.54 11.10
N LYS A 27 -7.24 -13.67 10.44
CA LYS A 27 -8.61 -14.18 10.24
C LYS A 27 -9.56 -13.18 9.57
N GLN A 28 -9.01 -12.19 8.86
CA GLN A 28 -9.73 -11.20 8.07
C GLN A 28 -9.73 -11.56 6.60
N TYR A 29 -10.75 -11.10 5.86
CA TYR A 29 -10.80 -11.17 4.41
C TYR A 29 -9.63 -10.44 3.77
N LYS A 30 -9.08 -11.02 2.70
CA LYS A 30 -7.90 -10.53 1.97
C LYS A 30 -8.32 -10.12 0.55
N PRO A 31 -8.70 -8.85 0.33
CA PRO A 31 -8.90 -8.32 -1.02
C PRO A 31 -7.66 -8.56 -1.89
N TYR A 32 -7.83 -8.64 -3.21
CA TYR A 32 -6.69 -8.79 -4.11
C TYR A 32 -5.62 -7.70 -3.88
N ARG A 33 -4.33 -8.08 -3.99
CA ARG A 33 -3.15 -7.25 -3.64
C ARG A 33 -3.00 -6.87 -2.14
N THR A 34 -3.79 -7.45 -1.25
CA THR A 34 -3.56 -7.33 0.20
C THR A 34 -2.51 -8.34 0.64
N HIS A 35 -1.62 -7.99 1.57
CA HIS A 35 -0.61 -8.91 2.09
C HIS A 35 -0.44 -8.76 3.61
N HIS A 36 -0.10 -9.86 4.30
CA HIS A 36 0.18 -9.84 5.74
C HIS A 36 1.64 -9.48 5.98
N CYS A 37 1.89 -8.44 6.78
CA CYS A 37 3.24 -8.14 7.25
C CYS A 37 3.48 -8.83 8.59
N SER A 38 4.42 -9.77 8.63
CA SER A 38 4.80 -10.49 9.84
C SER A 38 5.50 -9.63 10.89
N SER A 39 6.12 -8.50 10.51
CA SER A 39 6.70 -7.53 11.46
C SER A 39 5.61 -6.70 12.14
N CYS A 40 4.64 -6.21 11.37
CA CYS A 40 3.53 -5.40 11.90
C CYS A 40 2.35 -6.22 12.43
N LYS A 41 2.33 -7.54 12.17
CA LYS A 41 1.24 -8.49 12.53
C LYS A 41 -0.14 -8.07 12.00
N CYS A 42 -0.17 -7.38 10.86
CA CYS A 42 -1.39 -6.85 10.25
C CYS A 42 -1.38 -7.00 8.72
N CYS A 43 -2.57 -7.07 8.13
CA CYS A 43 -2.76 -7.07 6.68
C CYS A 43 -2.88 -5.64 6.14
N TYR A 44 -2.19 -5.35 5.06
CA TYR A 44 -2.23 -4.06 4.38
C TYR A 44 -2.69 -4.23 2.93
N ALA A 45 -3.68 -3.46 2.51
CA ALA A 45 -4.13 -3.39 1.12
C ALA A 45 -3.07 -2.72 0.26
N LYS A 46 -2.80 -3.28 -0.93
CA LYS A 46 -1.73 -2.84 -1.84
C LYS A 46 -0.41 -2.60 -1.09
N LEU A 47 0.02 -3.61 -0.32
CA LEU A 47 1.27 -3.54 0.45
C LEU A 47 2.45 -3.38 -0.50
N ASP A 48 3.23 -2.32 -0.34
CA ASP A 48 4.45 -2.09 -1.10
C ASP A 48 5.64 -2.80 -0.46
N HIS A 49 5.96 -2.43 0.78
CA HIS A 49 6.99 -3.07 1.56
C HIS A 49 6.86 -2.71 3.04
N HIS A 50 7.56 -3.44 3.91
CA HIS A 50 7.84 -3.00 5.27
C HIS A 50 9.14 -2.18 5.27
N CYS A 51 9.04 -0.88 5.51
CA CYS A 51 10.19 0.01 5.52
C CYS A 51 10.85 -0.03 6.90
N ASN A 52 12.02 -0.67 7.00
CA ASN A 52 12.76 -0.74 8.27
C ASN A 52 13.19 0.65 8.77
N ALA A 53 13.55 1.56 7.85
CA ALA A 53 13.99 2.91 8.22
C ALA A 53 12.87 3.72 8.89
N LEU A 54 11.61 3.48 8.51
CA LEU A 54 10.44 4.14 9.10
C LEU A 54 9.74 3.29 10.17
N GLY A 55 10.18 2.04 10.39
CA GLY A 55 9.55 1.09 11.31
C GLY A 55 8.08 0.77 10.97
N ARG A 56 7.64 0.96 9.72
CA ARG A 56 6.23 0.79 9.33
C ARG A 56 6.07 0.29 7.88
N CYS A 57 4.91 -0.29 7.59
CA CYS A 57 4.55 -0.64 6.22
C CYS A 57 4.20 0.58 5.37
N ILE A 58 4.63 0.54 4.11
CA ILE A 58 4.17 1.41 3.03
C ILE A 58 3.12 0.63 2.24
N ALA A 59 1.92 1.19 2.13
CA ALA A 59 0.74 0.56 1.57
C ALA A 59 -0.21 1.62 1.02
N LEU A 60 -1.37 1.19 0.52
CA LEU A 60 -2.37 2.06 -0.14
C LEU A 60 -2.55 3.45 0.51
N ARG A 61 -2.84 3.50 1.81
CA ARG A 61 -3.22 4.74 2.50
C ARG A 61 -2.06 5.70 2.77
N ASN A 62 -0.82 5.22 2.81
CA ASN A 62 0.35 6.03 3.13
C ASN A 62 1.42 6.05 2.02
N HIS A 63 1.09 5.56 0.83
CA HIS A 63 2.01 5.55 -0.30
C HIS A 63 2.32 6.97 -0.80
N LYS A 64 1.32 7.84 -0.98
CA LYS A 64 1.55 9.26 -1.33
C LYS A 64 2.41 9.98 -0.28
N PRO A 65 2.08 9.96 1.04
CA PRO A 65 2.94 10.54 2.06
C PRO A 65 4.39 10.03 2.00
N PHE A 66 4.61 8.76 1.66
CA PHE A 66 5.95 8.20 1.50
C PHE A 66 6.70 8.74 0.27
N LEU A 67 6.04 8.87 -0.89
CA LEU A 67 6.65 9.50 -2.07
C LEU A 67 6.99 10.97 -1.82
N VAL A 68 6.06 11.70 -1.20
CA VAL A 68 6.27 13.10 -0.81
C VAL A 68 7.43 13.23 0.17
N PHE A 69 7.56 12.30 1.14
CA PHE A 69 8.72 12.23 2.03
C PHE A 69 10.04 12.03 1.27
N LEU A 70 10.09 11.13 0.27
CA LEU A 70 11.30 10.92 -0.53
C LEU A 70 11.65 12.16 -1.37
N ILE A 71 10.66 12.80 -2.00
CA ILE A 71 10.85 14.05 -2.77
C ILE A 71 11.44 15.13 -1.86
N HIS A 72 10.81 15.40 -0.70
CA HIS A 72 11.31 16.39 0.25
C HIS A 72 12.69 16.03 0.79
N SER A 73 12.97 14.74 1.02
CA SER A 73 14.28 14.28 1.46
C SER A 73 15.37 14.61 0.44
N VAL A 74 15.13 14.35 -0.86
CA VAL A 74 16.07 14.72 -1.93
C VAL A 74 16.25 16.24 -1.97
N SER A 75 15.16 17.02 -1.95
CA SER A 75 15.25 18.49 -1.98
C SER A 75 16.06 19.05 -0.81
N MET A 76 15.82 18.56 0.41
CA MET A 76 16.55 19.00 1.60
C MET A 76 18.03 18.58 1.56
N LEU A 77 18.33 17.38 1.05
CA LEU A 77 19.71 16.91 0.88
C LEU A 77 20.48 17.75 -0.14
N VAL A 78 19.84 18.15 -1.24
CA VAL A 78 20.43 19.05 -2.24
C VAL A 78 20.72 20.42 -1.63
N ILE A 79 19.77 21.02 -0.89
CA ILE A 79 19.98 22.30 -0.20
C ILE A 79 21.13 22.19 0.81
N TRP A 80 21.19 21.10 1.56
CA TRP A 80 22.26 20.83 2.51
C TRP A 80 23.62 20.71 1.82
N PHE A 81 23.70 19.94 0.73
CA PHE A 81 24.91 19.80 -0.08
C PHE A 81 25.39 21.17 -0.61
N LEU A 82 24.50 21.98 -1.18
CA LEU A 82 24.84 23.31 -1.68
C LEU A 82 25.35 24.25 -0.57
N THR A 83 24.76 24.16 0.62
CA THR A 83 25.19 24.93 1.79
C THR A 83 26.60 24.51 2.23
N VAL A 84 26.88 23.20 2.29
CA VAL A 84 28.22 22.69 2.61
C VAL A 84 29.24 23.11 1.56
N CYS A 85 28.90 23.05 0.26
CA CYS A 85 29.75 23.53 -0.82
C CYS A 85 30.07 25.03 -0.67
N TYR A 86 29.06 25.86 -0.40
CA TYR A 86 29.25 27.28 -0.18
C TYR A 86 30.19 27.55 1.00
N MET A 87 30.00 26.87 2.14
CA MET A 87 30.86 27.01 3.32
C MET A 87 32.31 26.58 3.03
N LEU A 88 32.52 25.50 2.27
CA LEU A 88 33.85 25.04 1.86
C LEU A 88 34.57 26.04 0.95
N LEU A 89 33.82 26.73 0.08
CA LEU A 89 34.36 27.77 -0.80
C LEU A 89 34.65 29.08 -0.05
N ALA A 90 33.89 29.38 0.99
CA ALA A 90 34.05 30.60 1.79
C ALA A 90 35.22 30.53 2.78
N ILE A 91 35.65 29.33 3.18
CA ILE A 91 36.75 29.11 4.13
C ILE A 91 38.03 28.80 3.35
N LYS A 92 39.18 29.35 3.78
CA LYS A 92 40.48 28.94 3.21
C LYS A 92 40.66 27.43 3.42
N TYR A 93 41.04 26.71 2.37
CA TYR A 93 41.11 25.24 2.40
C TYR A 93 41.91 24.70 3.59
N ASP A 94 43.04 25.33 3.94
CA ASP A 94 43.91 24.94 5.06
C ASP A 94 43.25 25.10 6.44
N ASP A 95 42.27 26.00 6.54
CA ASP A 95 41.48 26.26 7.76
C ASP A 95 40.15 25.49 7.79
N SER A 96 39.86 24.68 6.75
CA SER A 96 38.56 24.02 6.64
C SER A 96 38.39 22.90 7.68
N PRO A 97 37.33 22.93 8.51
CA PRO A 97 37.19 21.98 9.58
C PRO A 97 36.79 20.59 9.04
N ARG A 98 37.38 19.53 9.61
CA ARG A 98 37.14 18.12 9.19
C ARG A 98 35.66 17.71 9.16
N PHE A 99 34.84 18.26 10.06
CA PHE A 99 33.41 17.95 10.06
C PHE A 99 32.72 18.40 8.77
N LEU A 100 33.18 19.48 8.14
CA LEU A 100 32.55 20.01 6.93
C LEU A 100 32.80 19.09 5.73
N HIS A 101 34.00 18.53 5.62
CA HIS A 101 34.33 17.48 4.65
C HIS A 101 33.50 16.21 4.88
N PHE A 102 33.33 15.79 6.14
CA PHE A 102 32.43 14.67 6.45
C PHE A 102 31.01 14.92 5.95
N HIS A 103 30.44 16.10 6.21
CA HIS A 103 29.10 16.46 5.74
C HIS A 103 29.03 16.55 4.20
N PHE A 104 30.10 16.97 3.53
CA PHE A 104 30.18 16.96 2.07
C PHE A 104 30.05 15.54 1.51
N TYR A 105 30.88 14.60 1.98
CA TYR A 105 30.82 13.21 1.53
C TYR A 105 29.53 12.50 1.96
N ALA A 106 29.04 12.74 3.17
CA ALA A 106 27.79 12.15 3.64
C ALA A 106 26.58 12.64 2.81
N SER A 107 26.53 13.93 2.50
CA SER A 107 25.43 14.51 1.74
C SER A 107 25.38 14.04 0.29
N ILE A 108 26.54 13.92 -0.40
CA ILE A 108 26.57 13.37 -1.77
C ILE A 108 26.15 11.88 -1.78
N SER A 109 26.69 11.06 -0.87
CA SER A 109 26.35 9.63 -0.80
C SER A 109 24.87 9.41 -0.49
N LEU A 110 24.33 10.16 0.48
CA LEU A 110 22.92 10.03 0.85
C LEU A 110 21.99 10.57 -0.25
N THR A 111 22.35 11.66 -0.92
CA THR A 111 21.56 12.18 -2.06
C THR A 111 21.45 11.15 -3.17
N ILE A 112 22.55 10.48 -3.53
CA ILE A 112 22.55 9.42 -4.55
C ILE A 112 21.63 8.27 -4.12
N LEU A 113 21.76 7.79 -2.87
CA LEU A 113 20.94 6.69 -2.35
C LEU A 113 19.44 7.04 -2.37
N ILE A 114 19.05 8.18 -1.81
CA ILE A 114 17.64 8.57 -1.72
C ILE A 114 17.07 8.86 -3.11
N THR A 115 17.86 9.43 -4.04
CA THR A 115 17.42 9.64 -5.43
C THR A 115 17.18 8.31 -6.14
N PHE A 116 18.04 7.31 -5.94
CA PHE A 116 17.84 5.97 -6.47
C PHE A 116 16.56 5.32 -5.92
N LEU A 117 16.33 5.40 -4.60
CA LEU A 117 15.09 4.90 -3.99
C LEU A 117 13.85 5.63 -4.52
N LEU A 118 13.92 6.96 -4.70
CA LEU A 118 12.83 7.73 -5.29
C LEU A 118 12.55 7.29 -6.74
N TYR A 119 13.60 7.08 -7.53
CA TYR A 119 13.47 6.59 -8.91
C TYR A 119 12.76 5.23 -8.97
N GLU A 120 13.17 4.28 -8.15
CA GLU A 120 12.54 2.95 -8.07
C GLU A 120 11.06 3.06 -7.69
N GLN A 121 10.73 3.83 -6.65
CA GLN A 121 9.34 4.00 -6.24
C GLN A 121 8.49 4.70 -7.31
N ILE A 122 9.03 5.71 -8.01
CA ILE A 122 8.34 6.36 -9.13
C ILE A 122 8.13 5.35 -10.27
N SER A 123 9.13 4.55 -10.62
CA SER A 123 9.02 3.51 -11.66
C SER A 123 7.94 2.48 -11.32
N ASN A 124 7.91 2.00 -10.08
CA ASN A 124 6.90 1.05 -9.58
C ASN A 124 5.49 1.65 -9.67
N VAL A 125 5.34 2.91 -9.25
CA VAL A 125 4.06 3.61 -9.36
C VAL A 125 3.64 3.82 -10.81
N LEU A 126 4.54 4.21 -11.70
CA LEU A 126 4.23 4.38 -13.13
C LEU A 126 3.89 3.07 -13.83
N THR A 127 4.36 1.93 -13.33
CA THR A 127 3.99 0.59 -13.83
C THR A 127 2.75 0.01 -13.14
N GLY A 128 2.22 0.69 -12.12
CA GLY A 128 1.07 0.24 -11.34
C GLY A 128 1.35 -0.95 -10.42
N LYS A 129 2.61 -1.36 -10.28
CA LYS A 129 3.06 -2.50 -9.49
C LYS A 129 3.64 -2.07 -8.15
N THR A 130 3.56 -2.94 -7.15
CA THR A 130 4.27 -2.76 -5.89
C THR A 130 5.66 -3.37 -5.94
N THR A 131 6.56 -2.89 -5.08
CA THR A 131 7.89 -3.48 -4.88
C THR A 131 7.79 -4.97 -4.55
N LEU A 132 6.83 -5.36 -3.71
CA LEU A 132 6.54 -6.76 -3.38
C LEU A 132 6.15 -7.57 -4.61
N GLU A 133 5.24 -7.07 -5.43
CA GLU A 133 4.78 -7.77 -6.65
C GLU A 133 5.92 -8.00 -7.64
N ILE A 134 6.83 -7.03 -7.77
CA ILE A 134 8.02 -7.14 -8.63
C ILE A 134 8.98 -8.20 -8.08
N ILE A 135 9.34 -8.12 -6.79
CA ILE A 135 10.30 -9.05 -6.17
C ILE A 135 9.81 -10.49 -6.22
N TYR A 136 8.50 -10.72 -6.00
CA TYR A 136 7.92 -12.05 -6.03
C TYR A 136 7.39 -12.47 -7.41
N ASN A 137 7.64 -11.66 -8.46
CA ASN A 137 7.17 -11.91 -9.83
C ASN A 137 5.68 -12.28 -9.90
N ILE A 138 4.84 -11.56 -9.16
CA ILE A 138 3.39 -11.81 -9.15
C ILE A 138 2.84 -11.39 -10.52
N PRO A 139 2.20 -12.31 -11.28
CA PRO A 139 1.72 -12.02 -12.63
C PRO A 139 0.46 -11.15 -12.57
N ILE A 140 0.64 -9.83 -12.54
CA ILE A 140 -0.44 -8.85 -12.57
C ILE A 140 -0.40 -8.12 -13.91
N GLU A 141 -1.50 -8.21 -14.65
CA GLU A 141 -1.72 -7.48 -15.90
C GLU A 141 -2.37 -6.12 -15.58
N ILE A 142 -1.59 -5.05 -15.68
CA ILE A 142 -2.06 -3.68 -15.46
C ILE A 142 -2.55 -3.11 -16.79
N LYS A 143 -3.86 -2.81 -16.87
CA LYS A 143 -4.51 -2.25 -18.07
C LYS A 143 -4.54 -0.71 -18.10
N LYS A 144 -3.94 -0.07 -17.10
CA LYS A 144 -3.92 1.39 -16.93
C LYS A 144 -2.68 2.00 -17.60
N THR A 145 -2.81 3.23 -18.07
CA THR A 145 -1.68 4.07 -18.51
C THR A 145 -0.78 4.44 -17.33
N LYS A 146 0.44 4.91 -17.62
CA LYS A 146 1.37 5.39 -16.59
C LYS A 146 0.80 6.54 -15.78
N LEU A 147 0.05 7.45 -16.43
CA LEU A 147 -0.57 8.59 -15.78
C LEU A 147 -1.67 8.14 -14.83
N GLU A 148 -2.57 7.24 -15.26
CA GLU A 148 -3.62 6.70 -14.40
C GLU A 148 -3.06 5.94 -13.20
N CYS A 149 -1.97 5.17 -13.38
CA CYS A 149 -1.31 4.49 -12.26
C CYS A 149 -0.72 5.48 -11.25
N PHE A 150 -0.18 6.59 -11.76
CA PHE A 150 0.40 7.63 -10.94
C PHE A 150 -0.67 8.44 -10.19
N GLU A 151 -1.76 8.81 -10.87
CA GLU A 151 -2.93 9.46 -10.27
C GLU A 151 -3.63 8.57 -9.24
N GLU A 152 -3.61 7.24 -9.39
CA GLU A 152 -4.12 6.30 -8.39
C GLU A 152 -3.41 6.46 -7.03
N VAL A 153 -2.12 6.82 -7.04
CA VAL A 153 -1.34 7.05 -5.81
C VAL A 153 -1.41 8.50 -5.37
N MET A 154 -1.14 9.42 -6.29
CA MET A 154 -0.93 10.82 -5.95
C MET A 154 -2.22 11.67 -5.95
N GLY A 155 -3.29 11.14 -6.54
CA GLY A 155 -4.53 11.85 -6.82
C GLY A 155 -4.44 12.73 -8.06
N PRO A 156 -5.56 13.34 -8.48
CA PRO A 156 -5.56 14.32 -9.56
C PRO A 156 -4.68 15.52 -9.20
N PHE A 157 -4.04 16.11 -10.20
CA PHE A 157 -3.14 17.24 -10.00
C PHE A 157 -3.84 18.40 -9.27
N ASN A 158 -3.22 18.91 -8.20
CA ASN A 158 -3.71 20.04 -7.42
C ASN A 158 -2.54 20.74 -6.67
N ILE A 159 -2.80 21.90 -6.05
CA ILE A 159 -1.74 22.66 -5.36
C ILE A 159 -1.20 21.96 -4.11
N GLY A 160 -1.98 21.05 -3.52
CA GLY A 160 -1.64 20.27 -2.32
C GLY A 160 -0.91 18.96 -2.64
N TRP A 161 -0.36 18.82 -3.84
CA TRP A 161 0.23 17.58 -4.29
C TRP A 161 1.46 17.15 -3.49
N LEU A 162 2.28 18.12 -3.10
CA LEU A 162 3.46 17.94 -2.24
C LEU A 162 3.14 17.99 -0.75
N ILE A 163 1.85 18.01 -0.38
CA ILE A 163 1.41 17.89 1.00
C ILE A 163 1.24 16.39 1.31
N PRO A 164 1.83 15.88 2.40
CA PRO A 164 1.81 14.46 2.76
C PRO A 164 0.46 14.05 3.39
N THR A 165 -0.64 14.29 2.68
CA THR A 165 -1.99 13.84 3.05
C THR A 165 -2.34 12.54 2.35
N GLU A 166 -3.24 11.76 2.97
CA GLU A 166 -3.91 10.67 2.27
C GLU A 166 -4.72 11.25 1.10
N THR A 167 -4.77 10.55 -0.03
CA THR A 167 -5.61 10.97 -1.15
C THR A 167 -7.09 10.82 -0.78
N PRO A 168 -7.94 11.85 -0.98
CA PRO A 168 -9.35 11.82 -0.57
C PRO A 168 -10.16 10.72 -1.27
N SER A 169 -9.76 10.30 -2.47
CA SER A 169 -10.26 9.10 -3.14
C SER A 169 -9.56 7.88 -2.54
N SER A 170 -9.92 7.49 -1.32
CA SER A 170 -9.47 6.23 -0.74
C SER A 170 -10.13 5.10 -1.52
N THR A 171 -9.53 4.76 -2.66
CA THR A 171 -10.09 3.77 -3.55
C THR A 171 -10.15 2.45 -2.80
N SER A 172 -11.33 1.85 -2.74
CA SER A 172 -11.60 0.67 -1.92
C SER A 172 -10.54 -0.40 -2.12
N ALA A 173 -10.16 -1.12 -1.06
CA ALA A 173 -9.23 -2.23 -1.16
C ALA A 173 -9.69 -3.33 -2.16
N PHE A 174 -10.97 -3.33 -2.50
CA PHE A 174 -11.60 -4.26 -3.45
C PHE A 174 -11.52 -3.83 -4.92
N GLN A 175 -10.98 -2.65 -5.25
CA GLN A 175 -10.98 -2.13 -6.63
C GLN A 175 -10.15 -2.99 -7.61
N TRP A 176 -9.19 -3.77 -7.11
CA TRP A 176 -8.32 -4.61 -7.95
C TRP A 176 -8.84 -6.04 -8.08
N GLU A 177 -10.03 -6.34 -7.57
CA GLU A 177 -10.57 -7.70 -7.61
C GLU A 177 -10.70 -8.24 -9.04
N ASP A 178 -10.99 -7.36 -10.01
CA ASP A 178 -11.07 -7.71 -11.44
C ASP A 178 -9.71 -8.06 -12.07
N LEU A 179 -8.60 -7.70 -11.41
CA LEU A 179 -7.23 -8.06 -11.83
C LEU A 179 -6.80 -9.45 -11.33
N ARG A 180 -7.63 -10.11 -10.53
CA ARG A 180 -7.33 -11.44 -10.01
C ARG A 180 -7.21 -12.42 -11.19
N PRO A 181 -6.22 -13.33 -11.24
CA PRO A 181 -6.12 -14.32 -12.33
C PRO A 181 -7.35 -15.23 -12.37
N PRO A 182 -7.81 -15.70 -13.55
CA PRO A 182 -8.98 -16.59 -13.66
C PRO A 182 -8.89 -17.87 -12.81
N SER A 183 -7.68 -18.39 -12.61
CA SER A 183 -7.42 -19.55 -11.72
C SER A 183 -7.72 -19.27 -10.25
N GLU A 184 -7.74 -18.00 -9.85
CA GLU A 184 -8.04 -17.53 -8.50
C GLU A 184 -9.39 -16.78 -8.44
N GLN A 185 -9.96 -16.42 -9.59
CA GLN A 185 -11.31 -15.85 -9.72
C GLN A 185 -12.36 -16.91 -9.42
N ILE A 186 -13.45 -16.49 -8.78
CA ILE A 186 -14.56 -17.38 -8.44
C ILE A 186 -15.55 -17.31 -9.60
N PRO A 187 -16.13 -18.45 -10.05
CA PRO A 187 -17.34 -18.41 -10.86
C PRO A 187 -18.41 -17.60 -10.13
N GLN A 188 -19.09 -16.67 -10.83
CA GLN A 188 -20.25 -15.99 -10.25
C GLN A 188 -21.26 -17.04 -9.77
N PRO A 189 -21.91 -16.85 -8.61
CA PRO A 189 -22.96 -17.77 -8.18
C PRO A 189 -24.01 -17.86 -9.29
N THR A 190 -24.39 -19.08 -9.64
CA THR A 190 -25.40 -19.31 -10.68
C THR A 190 -26.71 -18.65 -10.25
N ALA A 191 -27.60 -18.37 -11.21
CA ALA A 191 -28.91 -17.79 -10.89
C ALA A 191 -29.65 -18.63 -9.82
N ASP A 192 -29.42 -19.94 -9.80
CA ASP A 192 -29.98 -20.88 -8.83
C ASP A 192 -29.42 -20.69 -7.41
N GLU A 193 -28.11 -20.41 -7.27
CA GLU A 193 -27.50 -20.12 -5.96
C GLU A 193 -27.95 -18.77 -5.39
N LYS A 194 -28.14 -17.75 -6.26
CA LYS A 194 -28.69 -16.45 -5.85
C LYS A 194 -30.14 -16.56 -5.36
N ASN A 195 -30.93 -17.42 -6.00
CA ASN A 195 -32.31 -17.70 -5.60
C ASN A 195 -32.37 -18.49 -4.28
N ALA A 196 -31.44 -19.41 -4.05
CA ALA A 196 -31.32 -20.16 -2.80
C ALA A 196 -30.95 -19.26 -1.60
N GLU A 197 -30.00 -18.34 -1.76
CA GLU A 197 -29.62 -17.37 -0.70
C GLU A 197 -30.76 -16.40 -0.34
N SER A 198 -31.57 -16.02 -1.31
CA SER A 198 -32.75 -15.17 -1.10
C SER A 198 -33.89 -15.92 -0.38
N ALA A 199 -34.04 -17.22 -0.66
CA ALA A 199 -34.99 -18.10 0.03
C ALA A 199 -34.57 -18.41 1.49
N THR A 200 -33.28 -18.50 1.79
CA THR A 200 -32.77 -18.69 3.16
C THR A 200 -32.84 -17.42 4.01
N ASN A 201 -32.63 -16.24 3.41
CA ASN A 201 -32.74 -14.98 4.15
C ASN A 201 -34.20 -14.62 4.48
N SER A 202 -35.15 -14.92 3.58
CA SER A 202 -36.59 -14.69 3.81
C SER A 202 -37.22 -15.63 4.84
N THR A 203 -36.63 -16.80 5.10
CA THR A 203 -37.08 -17.71 6.15
C THR A 203 -36.55 -17.33 7.54
N SER A 204 -35.45 -16.57 7.62
CA SER A 204 -34.87 -16.11 8.90
C SER A 204 -35.58 -14.90 9.53
N GLU A 205 -36.24 -14.05 8.74
CA GLU A 205 -37.03 -12.91 9.23
C GLU A 205 -38.43 -13.30 9.76
N GLY A 206 -38.88 -14.53 9.47
CA GLY A 206 -40.20 -15.03 9.89
C GLY A 206 -40.28 -15.56 11.32
N ASN A 207 -39.16 -15.82 11.99
CA ASN A 207 -39.14 -16.60 13.24
C ASN A 207 -38.76 -15.80 14.52
N SER A 208 -38.75 -14.46 14.47
CA SER A 208 -38.41 -13.61 15.63
C SER A 208 -39.60 -12.92 16.32
N LYS A 209 -40.84 -13.25 15.93
CA LYS A 209 -42.07 -12.65 16.51
C LYS A 209 -43.00 -13.67 17.17
N THR A 210 -42.50 -14.52 18.06
CA THR A 210 -43.35 -15.19 19.06
C THR A 210 -42.46 -15.79 20.14
N GLU A 211 -42.18 -15.05 21.21
CA GLU A 211 -42.03 -15.56 22.59
C GLU A 211 -41.50 -14.42 23.48
N GLY A 212 -42.30 -14.03 24.47
CA GLY A 212 -41.91 -12.99 25.43
C GLY A 212 -43.08 -12.21 26.05
N LYS A 213 -44.10 -12.91 26.54
CA LYS A 213 -45.09 -12.33 27.46
C LYS A 213 -45.35 -13.35 28.57
N ILE A 214 -45.44 -12.86 29.81
CA ILE A 214 -45.81 -13.57 31.07
C ILE A 214 -44.55 -14.12 31.77
N GLU A 215 -44.20 -13.84 33.04
CA GLU A 215 -45.04 -13.62 34.23
C GLU A 215 -44.34 -12.82 35.34
N ARG A 216 -45.18 -12.23 36.21
CA ARG A 216 -44.83 -11.58 37.49
C ARG A 216 -44.54 -12.62 38.57
N LYS A 217 -43.60 -12.31 39.47
CA LYS A 217 -43.81 -12.31 40.93
C LYS A 217 -42.74 -11.48 41.61
#